data_AF-A0A1F7YQQ1-F1
#
_entry.id   AF-A0A1F7YQQ1-F1
#
_cell.length_a   1.000
_cell.length_b   1.000
_cell.length_c   1.000
_cell.angle_alpha   90.00
_cell.angle_beta   90.00
_cell.angle_gamma   90.00
#
_symmetry.space_group_name_H-M   'P 1'
#
loop_
_entity.id
_entity.type
_entity.pdbx_description
1 polymer ?
#
loop_
_entity_poly.entity_id
_entity_poly.type
_entity_poly.pdbx_seq_one_letter_code
_entity_poly.pdbx_strand_id
1 'polypeptide(L)'
;MDENMTFFATLLAGLLVVAIFAIMLSRFVDARQMPLPTNTPTQQTILRTGAGEIKYGEGTCSTDNNCTPAGCSREVCSFDPDLVTTCEVKADMPDTNVFSCGCFEGYCAWIKTN
;
A
#
# COMPACT_ATOMS: atom_id res chain seq x y z
N MET A 1 -10.80 -39.64 55.75
CA MET A 1 -11.04 -38.29 55.19
C MET A 1 -10.37 -38.19 53.81
N ASP A 2 -10.34 -39.31 53.08
CA ASP A 2 -9.37 -39.52 51.99
C ASP A 2 -10.04 -39.54 50.61
N GLU A 3 -11.30 -39.99 50.54
CA GLU A 3 -12.10 -39.95 49.30
C GLU A 3 -12.46 -38.52 48.88
N ASN A 4 -12.80 -37.65 49.85
CA ASN A 4 -13.07 -36.24 49.53
C ASN A 4 -11.80 -35.53 49.08
N MET A 5 -10.65 -35.80 49.71
CA MET A 5 -9.39 -35.14 49.37
C MET A 5 -8.85 -35.57 47.99
N THR A 6 -9.03 -36.84 47.62
CA THR A 6 -8.70 -37.32 46.26
C THR A 6 -9.67 -36.78 45.19
N PHE A 7 -10.96 -36.62 45.52
CA PHE A 7 -11.93 -35.97 44.64
C PHE A 7 -11.63 -34.48 44.42
N PHE A 8 -11.27 -33.74 45.47
CA PHE A 8 -10.85 -32.34 45.33
C PHE A 8 -9.52 -32.21 44.56
N ALA A 9 -8.57 -33.11 44.78
CA ALA A 9 -7.30 -33.11 44.05
C ALA A 9 -7.50 -33.38 42.54
N THR A 10 -8.40 -34.29 42.17
CA THR A 10 -8.70 -34.60 40.76
C THR A 10 -9.46 -33.46 40.06
N LEU A 11 -10.38 -32.80 40.76
CA LEU A 11 -11.05 -31.58 40.26
C LEU A 11 -10.06 -30.44 40.00
N LEU A 12 -9.15 -30.19 40.96
CA LEU A 12 -8.11 -29.16 40.82
C LEU A 12 -7.15 -29.46 39.66
N ALA A 13 -6.73 -30.72 39.52
CA ALA A 13 -5.88 -31.15 38.41
C ALA A 13 -6.60 -30.99 37.05
N GLY A 14 -7.88 -31.35 36.98
CA GLY A 14 -8.69 -31.15 35.77
C GLY A 14 -8.83 -29.69 35.37
N LEU A 15 -9.09 -28.80 36.34
CA LEU A 15 -9.17 -27.35 36.10
C LEU A 15 -7.83 -26.77 35.62
N LEU A 16 -6.71 -27.24 36.18
CA LEU A 16 -5.37 -26.85 35.75
C LEU A 16 -5.10 -27.23 34.29
N VAL A 17 -5.47 -28.44 33.88
CA VAL A 17 -5.28 -28.89 32.48
C VAL A 17 -6.12 -28.06 31.51
N VAL A 18 -7.38 -27.75 31.86
CA VAL A 18 -8.26 -26.89 31.05
C VAL A 18 -7.69 -25.48 30.92
N ALA A 19 -7.18 -24.90 32.02
CA ALA A 19 -6.56 -23.58 32.01
C ALA A 19 -5.29 -23.53 31.14
N ILE A 20 -4.42 -24.55 31.25
CA ILE A 20 -3.20 -24.66 30.44
C ILE A 20 -3.55 -24.78 28.94
N PHE A 21 -4.55 -25.60 28.61
CA PHE A 21 -5.01 -25.76 27.23
C PHE A 21 -5.58 -24.46 26.66
N ALA A 22 -6.36 -23.71 27.44
CA ALA A 22 -6.88 -22.39 27.05
C ALA A 22 -5.76 -21.36 26.80
N ILE A 23 -4.71 -21.36 27.64
CA ILE A 23 -3.54 -20.47 27.48
C ILE A 23 -2.73 -20.85 26.22
N MET A 24 -2.57 -22.15 25.93
CA MET A 24 -1.87 -22.60 24.73
C MET A 24 -2.65 -22.24 23.46
N LEU A 25 -3.98 -22.34 23.49
CA LEU A 25 -4.84 -21.93 22.38
C LEU A 25 -4.79 -20.41 22.15
N SER A 26 -4.83 -19.58 23.20
CA SER A 26 -4.74 -18.12 23.04
C SER A 26 -3.41 -17.68 22.42
N ARG A 27 -2.28 -18.28 22.84
CA ARG A 27 -0.97 -18.02 22.20
C ARG A 27 -0.92 -18.44 20.73
N PHE A 28 -1.65 -19.49 20.35
CA PHE A 28 -1.74 -19.92 18.96
C PHE A 28 -2.59 -18.98 18.09
N VAL A 29 -3.57 -18.30 18.69
CA VAL A 29 -4.39 -17.30 18.01
C VAL A 29 -3.59 -16.01 17.78
N ASP A 30 -2.83 -15.54 18.77
CA ASP A 30 -1.94 -14.37 18.61
C ASP A 30 -0.88 -14.57 17.51
N ALA A 31 -0.36 -15.80 17.34
CA ALA A 31 0.58 -16.12 16.27
C ALA A 31 -0.03 -16.05 14.85
N ARG A 32 -1.36 -15.93 14.71
CA ARG A 32 -2.04 -15.70 13.42
C ARG A 32 -2.33 -14.22 13.15
N GLN A 33 -2.24 -13.35 14.16
CA GLN A 33 -2.13 -11.92 13.92
C GLN A 33 -0.68 -11.58 13.62
N MET A 34 -0.19 -12.09 12.49
CA MET A 34 0.67 -11.24 11.69
C MET A 34 -0.18 -9.98 11.42
N PRO A 35 0.25 -8.76 11.79
CA PRO A 35 -0.36 -7.61 11.16
C PRO A 35 -0.31 -7.91 9.67
N LEU A 36 -1.49 -7.93 9.03
CA LEU A 36 -1.56 -7.89 7.59
C LEU A 36 -0.52 -6.85 7.18
N PRO A 37 0.44 -7.13 6.27
CA PRO A 37 1.33 -6.09 5.82
C PRO A 37 0.40 -5.00 5.33
N THR A 38 0.27 -3.96 6.15
CA THR A 38 -0.39 -2.73 5.77
C THR A 38 0.63 -2.09 4.85
N ASN A 39 0.77 -2.68 3.65
CA ASN A 39 0.73 -1.91 2.44
C ASN A 39 -0.63 -1.20 2.49
N THR A 40 -0.77 -0.19 3.35
CA THR A 40 -1.44 1.01 2.90
C THR A 40 -0.67 1.28 1.62
N PRO A 41 -1.23 1.10 0.41
CA PRO A 41 -0.61 1.70 -0.75
C PRO A 41 -0.40 3.13 -0.28
N THR A 42 0.86 3.58 -0.18
CA THR A 42 1.13 5.00 0.05
C THR A 42 0.14 5.70 -0.84
N GLN A 43 -0.79 6.46 -0.26
CA GLN A 43 -1.96 6.95 -0.98
C GLN A 43 -1.42 7.96 -1.99
N GLN A 44 -0.92 7.45 -3.12
CA GLN A 44 -0.16 8.16 -4.10
C GLN A 44 -1.15 9.11 -4.74
N THR A 45 -0.96 10.39 -4.49
CA THR A 45 -1.87 11.41 -5.02
C THR A 45 -1.46 11.70 -6.44
N ILE A 46 -2.26 11.22 -7.39
CA ILE A 46 -2.01 11.38 -8.83
C ILE A 46 -2.65 12.68 -9.33
N LEU A 47 -1.94 13.38 -10.22
CA LEU A 47 -2.52 14.52 -10.93
C LEU A 47 -3.61 14.03 -11.90
N ARG A 48 -4.85 14.48 -11.67
CA ARG A 48 -6.02 14.08 -12.45
C ARG A 48 -6.71 15.27 -13.10
N THR A 49 -7.47 15.01 -14.16
CA THR A 49 -8.38 16.00 -14.76
C THR A 49 -9.59 16.21 -13.84
N GLY A 50 -10.42 17.23 -14.12
CA GLY A 50 -11.69 17.41 -13.39
C GLY A 50 -12.66 16.23 -13.56
N ALA A 51 -12.49 15.42 -14.61
CA ALA A 51 -13.26 14.20 -14.86
C ALA A 51 -12.65 12.94 -14.18
N GLY A 52 -11.48 13.07 -13.54
CA GLY A 52 -10.81 11.98 -12.84
C GLY A 52 -9.82 11.16 -13.68
N GLU A 53 -9.59 11.51 -14.94
CA GLU A 53 -8.58 10.86 -15.80
C GLU A 53 -7.16 11.25 -15.38
N ILE A 54 -6.15 10.44 -15.70
CA ILE A 54 -4.75 10.81 -15.50
C ILE A 54 -4.46 12.04 -16.37
N LYS A 55 -3.92 13.08 -15.75
CA LYS A 55 -3.61 14.32 -16.45
C LYS A 55 -2.12 14.39 -16.76
N TYR A 56 -1.80 14.78 -18.00
CA TYR A 56 -0.42 14.89 -18.48
C TYR A 56 0.38 13.58 -18.32
N GLY A 57 -0.29 12.42 -18.35
CA GLY A 57 0.34 11.10 -18.31
C GLY A 57 0.02 10.34 -19.59
N GLU A 58 1.03 9.72 -20.20
CA GLU A 58 0.90 9.06 -21.50
C GLU A 58 1.67 7.72 -21.52
N GLY A 59 1.01 6.68 -22.03
CA GLY A 59 1.63 5.37 -22.20
C GLY A 59 1.58 4.47 -20.96
N THR A 60 1.76 3.18 -21.22
CA THR A 60 1.72 2.11 -20.22
C THR A 60 3.11 1.82 -19.68
N CYS A 61 3.20 1.45 -18.40
CA CYS A 61 4.45 1.17 -17.72
C CYS A 61 4.36 -0.06 -16.82
N SER A 62 5.52 -0.58 -16.42
CA SER A 62 5.61 -1.63 -15.40
C SER A 62 6.42 -1.20 -14.18
N THR A 63 7.31 -0.22 -14.33
CA THR A 63 8.14 0.34 -13.26
C THR A 63 8.25 1.85 -13.43
N ASP A 64 8.57 2.58 -12.36
CA ASP A 64 8.73 4.05 -12.40
C ASP A 64 9.77 4.50 -13.44
N ASN A 65 10.83 3.72 -13.60
CA ASN A 65 11.92 4.01 -14.55
C ASN A 65 11.49 3.89 -16.02
N ASN A 66 10.32 3.31 -16.30
CA ASN A 66 9.76 3.33 -17.65
C ASN A 66 9.18 4.69 -18.02
N CYS A 67 8.93 5.56 -17.04
CA CYS A 67 8.28 6.84 -17.24
C CYS A 67 9.30 7.97 -17.10
N THR A 68 9.22 8.93 -18.02
CA THR A 68 10.15 10.06 -18.10
C THR A 68 9.40 11.34 -18.44
N PRO A 69 9.81 12.50 -17.89
CA PRO A 69 9.28 13.80 -18.33
C PRO A 69 9.62 14.05 -19.81
N ALA A 70 8.60 14.17 -20.65
CA ALA A 70 8.64 14.41 -22.09
C ALA A 70 7.68 15.56 -22.47
N GLY A 71 7.57 15.86 -23.77
CA GLY A 71 6.88 17.05 -24.27
C GLY A 71 7.80 18.27 -24.35
N CYS A 72 7.34 19.33 -24.99
CA CYS A 72 8.16 20.50 -25.30
C CYS A 72 8.71 21.22 -24.05
N SER A 73 7.92 21.28 -22.99
CA SER A 73 8.27 21.90 -21.70
C SER A 73 8.48 20.86 -20.60
N ARG A 74 8.64 19.58 -20.97
CA ARG A 74 8.72 18.44 -20.03
C ARG A 74 7.46 18.28 -19.18
N GLU A 75 6.32 18.68 -19.72
CA GLU A 75 5.04 18.72 -19.03
C GLU A 75 4.33 17.36 -18.98
N VAL A 76 4.69 16.40 -19.85
CA VAL A 76 4.05 15.09 -19.94
C VAL A 76 4.92 14.04 -19.26
N CYS A 77 4.34 13.20 -18.40
CA CYS A 77 4.99 12.01 -17.89
C CYS A 77 4.70 10.86 -18.85
N SER A 78 5.70 10.42 -19.62
CA SER A 78 5.47 9.48 -20.71
C SER A 78 6.39 8.26 -20.66
N PHE A 79 5.90 7.14 -21.20
CA PHE A 79 6.74 6.01 -21.57
C PHE A 79 7.68 6.34 -22.76
N ASP A 80 7.24 7.23 -23.66
CA ASP A 80 8.00 7.65 -24.82
C ASP A 80 8.85 8.90 -24.47
N PRO A 81 10.19 8.76 -24.36
CA PRO A 81 11.06 9.90 -24.05
C PRO A 81 11.12 10.93 -25.18
N ASP A 82 10.78 10.54 -26.41
CA ASP A 82 10.87 11.38 -27.62
C ASP A 82 9.52 12.03 -27.96
N LEU A 83 8.51 11.89 -27.10
CA LEU A 83 7.20 12.51 -27.29
C LEU A 83 7.32 14.04 -27.37
N VAL A 84 6.96 14.61 -28.53
CA VAL A 84 6.90 16.06 -28.75
C VAL A 84 5.46 16.54 -28.78
N THR A 85 5.16 17.54 -27.96
CA THR A 85 3.86 18.22 -27.85
C THR A 85 3.96 19.65 -28.37
N THR A 86 2.82 20.34 -28.45
CA THR A 86 2.81 21.78 -28.70
C THR A 86 3.36 22.53 -27.49
N CYS A 87 4.29 23.46 -27.72
CA CYS A 87 4.87 24.32 -26.69
C CYS A 87 3.88 25.39 -26.23
N GLU A 88 2.98 25.04 -25.31
CA GLU A 88 2.05 25.97 -24.67
C GLU A 88 2.35 26.04 -23.18
N VAL A 89 2.31 27.23 -22.58
CA VAL A 89 2.41 27.35 -21.12
C VAL A 89 1.00 27.32 -20.53
N LYS A 90 0.72 26.34 -19.68
CA LYS A 90 -0.55 26.23 -18.96
C LYS A 90 -0.30 26.34 -17.47
N ALA A 91 -1.14 27.12 -16.78
CA ALA A 91 -0.99 27.37 -15.35
C ALA A 91 -1.17 26.11 -14.47
N ASP A 92 -1.71 25.04 -15.06
CA ASP A 92 -2.04 23.79 -14.40
C ASP A 92 -1.06 22.66 -14.75
N MET A 93 0.07 22.98 -15.38
CA MET A 93 1.18 22.06 -15.62
C MET A 93 1.73 21.51 -14.29
N PRO A 94 2.24 20.26 -14.28
CA PRO A 94 2.81 19.65 -13.10
C PRO A 94 4.06 20.42 -12.64
N ASP A 95 4.05 20.88 -11.38
CA ASP A 95 5.25 21.41 -10.73
C ASP A 95 6.15 20.23 -10.35
N THR A 96 7.32 20.13 -10.98
CA THR A 96 8.28 19.04 -10.76
C THR A 96 8.91 19.06 -9.36
N ASN A 97 8.69 20.11 -8.56
CA ASN A 97 9.05 20.13 -7.13
C ASN A 97 7.96 19.52 -6.24
N VAL A 98 6.74 19.38 -6.75
CA VAL A 98 5.57 18.84 -6.04
C VAL A 98 5.16 17.48 -6.59
N PHE A 99 5.48 17.20 -7.84
CA PHE A 99 5.15 15.95 -8.54
C PHE A 99 6.40 15.31 -9.13
N SER A 100 6.44 13.99 -9.05
CA SER A 100 7.42 13.13 -9.71
C SER A 100 6.74 12.32 -10.81
N CYS A 101 7.42 12.13 -11.93
CA CYS A 101 6.93 11.24 -13.00
C CYS A 101 7.25 9.80 -12.62
N GLY A 102 6.25 8.93 -12.65
CA GLY A 102 6.39 7.52 -12.25
C GLY A 102 5.24 6.65 -12.77
N CYS A 103 5.26 5.38 -12.38
CA CYS A 103 4.30 4.39 -12.83
C CYS A 103 3.21 4.20 -11.79
N PHE A 104 1.96 4.51 -12.16
CA PHE A 104 0.79 4.33 -11.31
C PHE A 104 -0.24 3.43 -11.99
N GLU A 105 -0.58 2.31 -11.36
CA GLU A 105 -1.57 1.34 -11.86
C GLU A 105 -1.34 0.91 -13.33
N GLY A 106 -0.07 0.84 -13.76
CA GLY A 106 0.31 0.44 -15.12
C GLY A 106 0.34 1.56 -16.15
N TYR A 107 0.17 2.83 -15.74
CA TYR A 107 0.24 4.00 -16.60
C TYR A 107 1.23 5.04 -16.08
N CYS A 108 1.91 5.74 -16.99
CA CYS A 108 2.77 6.85 -16.59
C CYS A 108 1.92 8.01 -16.09
N ALA A 109 2.25 8.52 -14.90
CA ALA A 109 1.49 9.56 -14.24
C ALA A 109 2.37 10.47 -13.37
N TRP A 110 1.88 11.69 -13.14
CA TRP A 110 2.48 12.61 -12.18
C TRP A 110 2.00 12.29 -10.77
N ILE A 111 2.92 11.83 -9.92
CA ILE A 111 2.69 11.36 -8.55
C ILE A 111 3.20 12.42 -7.57
N LYS A 112 2.34 12.92 -6.69
CA LYS A 112 2.71 13.94 -5.69
C LYS A 112 3.81 13.41 -4.77
N THR A 113 4.91 14.15 -4.66
CA THR A 113 5.99 13.88 -3.72
C THR A 113 5.55 14.34 -2.32
N ASN A 114 5.76 13.48 -1.31
CA ASN A 114 5.47 13.77 0.10
C ASN A 114 6.49 14.73 0.71
#